data_AF-A0A9D2U5K4-F1
#
_entry.id   AF-A0A9D2U5K4-F1
#
_cell.length_a   1.000
_cell.length_b   1.000
_cell.length_c   1.000
_cell.angle_alpha   90.00
_cell.angle_beta   90.00
_cell.angle_gamma   90.00
#
_symmetry.space_group_name_H-M   'P 1'
#
loop_
_entity.id
_entity.type
_entity.pdbx_description
1 polymer ?
#
loop_
_entity_poly.entity_id
_entity_poly.type
_entity_poly.pdbx_seq_one_letter_code
_entity_poly.pdbx_strand_id
1 'polypeptide(L)'
;MFKKSKRKIVASIMLILVLLLAGTLCTIYLASYSDMTEENRDLLDHYVEGYIYPKTKNGDGPDIQGDREERGDPRGKRPMLELSTFYSVVFSPEREVLAVDNGEVSAYSEEELTKLAEGILEEEKEKGKKGSLLYEKKDKGEYILVAFLDNTLMLENAGTLVTYTLIFGGIALVLIFLLANYLAGKILAPLEENYERQKQFVSDAGHELKTPAAVINANLELLTREMGENQWLFNIQYENQRMSALITQLLDLARAENARPQMEPLDLSRLVWGETLPFEPVAYEKGLALNSSIEEEIWVNGNSVQLKQLTSILIDNGIRHGSQGKEVDLELKRVKNSAVLSVANEGREIPEEQRKHLFERFYRSDQARAAEDGHYGLGLAIAKAIAQTHKGSIQVQCRDGMVIFLVKLPLQKGNTPKS
;
A
#
# COMPACT_ATOMS: atom_id res chain seq x y z
N MET A 1 7.76 -14.22 -3.13
CA MET A 1 6.96 -13.17 -2.43
C MET A 1 7.79 -11.94 -2.11
N PHE A 2 8.99 -12.09 -1.53
CA PHE A 2 9.88 -10.98 -1.21
C PHE A 2 10.23 -10.11 -2.42
N LYS A 3 10.42 -10.69 -3.62
CA LYS A 3 10.51 -9.92 -4.87
C LYS A 3 9.26 -9.08 -5.19
N LYS A 4 8.05 -9.59 -4.90
CA LYS A 4 6.77 -8.87 -5.11
C LYS A 4 6.57 -7.78 -4.05
N SER A 5 6.91 -8.05 -2.78
CA SER A 5 6.90 -7.07 -1.70
C SER A 5 7.92 -5.96 -1.95
N LYS A 6 9.14 -6.31 -2.38
CA LYS A 6 10.19 -5.38 -2.81
C LYS A 6 9.68 -4.43 -3.89
N ARG A 7 9.09 -4.99 -4.96
CA ARG A 7 8.52 -4.19 -6.06
C ARG A 7 7.40 -3.26 -5.57
N LYS A 8 6.51 -3.72 -4.68
CA LYS A 8 5.45 -2.88 -4.11
C LYS A 8 5.97 -1.73 -3.26
N ILE A 9 6.96 -1.98 -2.40
CA ILE A 9 7.58 -0.95 -1.54
C ILE A 9 8.25 0.10 -2.42
N VAL A 10 9.09 -0.33 -3.37
CA VAL A 10 9.79 0.58 -4.29
C VAL A 10 8.77 1.37 -5.12
N ALA A 11 7.74 0.73 -5.68
CA ALA A 11 6.70 1.42 -6.46
C ALA A 11 5.93 2.47 -5.63
N SER A 12 5.63 2.18 -4.36
CA SER A 12 4.92 3.12 -3.50
C SER A 12 5.78 4.35 -3.18
N ILE A 13 7.06 4.15 -2.87
CA ILE A 13 8.02 5.24 -2.64
C ILE A 13 8.19 6.09 -3.90
N MET A 14 8.35 5.46 -5.06
CA MET A 14 8.50 6.17 -6.33
C MET A 14 7.24 6.95 -6.70
N LEU A 15 6.04 6.40 -6.48
CA LEU A 15 4.78 7.11 -6.74
C LEU A 15 4.68 8.39 -5.91
N ILE A 16 5.01 8.32 -4.61
CA ILE A 16 5.00 9.47 -3.71
C ILE A 16 6.01 10.53 -4.18
N LEU A 17 7.23 10.12 -4.54
CA LEU A 17 8.27 11.03 -5.01
C LEU A 17 7.91 11.71 -6.34
N VAL A 18 7.30 10.98 -7.27
CA VAL A 18 6.84 11.54 -8.54
C VAL A 18 5.71 12.55 -8.31
N LEU A 19 4.75 12.23 -7.45
CA LEU A 19 3.68 13.16 -7.08
C LEU A 19 4.23 14.40 -6.37
N LEU A 20 5.22 14.24 -5.50
CA LEU A 20 5.88 15.36 -4.82
C LEU A 20 6.62 16.24 -5.83
N LEU A 21 7.39 15.66 -6.75
CA LEU A 21 8.09 16.41 -7.80
C LEU A 21 7.11 17.18 -8.69
N ALA A 22 6.03 16.54 -9.13
CA ALA A 22 4.98 17.19 -9.92
C ALA A 22 4.30 18.33 -9.15
N GLY A 23 4.03 18.12 -7.87
CA GLY A 23 3.51 19.14 -6.96
C GLY A 23 4.45 20.33 -6.85
N THR A 24 5.75 20.10 -6.58
CA THR A 24 6.75 21.17 -6.47
C THR A 24 6.93 21.94 -7.78
N LEU A 25 6.90 21.25 -8.93
CA LEU A 25 7.03 21.89 -10.24
C LEU A 25 5.82 22.77 -10.54
N CYS A 26 4.61 22.29 -10.23
CA CYS A 26 3.39 23.08 -10.33
C CYS A 26 3.45 24.34 -9.46
N THR A 27 3.88 24.21 -8.20
CA THR A 27 4.01 25.36 -7.29
C THR A 27 5.05 26.37 -7.76
N ILE A 28 6.22 25.90 -8.23
CA ILE A 28 7.28 26.79 -8.73
C ILE A 28 6.81 27.53 -9.98
N TYR A 29 6.15 26.82 -10.91
CA TYR A 29 5.63 27.42 -12.13
C TYR A 29 4.56 28.48 -11.84
N LEU A 30 3.59 28.16 -10.97
CA LEU A 30 2.52 29.10 -10.62
C LEU A 30 3.05 30.32 -9.85
N ALA A 31 3.95 30.12 -8.88
CA ALA A 31 4.56 31.20 -8.12
C ALA A 31 5.40 32.11 -9.04
N SER A 32 6.28 31.51 -9.86
CA SER A 32 7.11 32.26 -10.82
C SER A 32 6.26 33.01 -11.84
N TYR A 33 5.18 32.41 -12.34
CA TYR A 33 4.26 33.09 -13.27
C TYR A 33 3.53 34.25 -12.59
N SER A 34 3.06 34.06 -11.35
CA SER A 34 2.37 35.09 -10.58
C SER A 34 3.29 36.28 -10.27
N ASP A 35 4.43 36.01 -9.64
CA ASP A 35 5.41 37.04 -9.24
C ASP A 35 5.87 37.85 -10.46
N MET A 36 6.17 37.18 -11.57
CA MET A 36 6.66 37.82 -12.79
C MET A 36 5.57 38.64 -13.51
N THR A 37 4.30 38.23 -13.42
CA THR A 37 3.20 39.02 -13.99
C THR A 37 2.93 40.28 -13.17
N GLU A 38 3.06 40.19 -11.84
CA GLU A 38 2.89 41.33 -10.94
C GLU A 38 4.04 42.32 -11.09
N GLU A 39 5.29 41.85 -11.09
CA GLU A 39 6.47 42.69 -11.26
C GLU A 39 6.50 43.40 -12.62
N ASN A 40 6.14 42.72 -13.71
CA ASN A 40 6.10 43.34 -15.03
C ASN A 40 4.94 44.34 -15.19
N ARG A 41 3.82 44.12 -14.51
CA ARG A 41 2.75 45.13 -14.44
C ARG A 41 3.23 46.36 -13.70
N ASP A 42 3.86 46.19 -12.53
CA ASP A 42 4.46 47.31 -11.81
C ASP A 42 5.43 48.10 -12.70
N LEU A 43 6.31 47.42 -13.44
CA LEU A 43 7.27 48.08 -14.34
C LEU A 43 6.57 48.86 -15.46
N LEU A 44 5.55 48.28 -16.08
CA LEU A 44 4.75 48.95 -17.12
C LEU A 44 3.97 50.14 -16.56
N ASP A 45 3.37 50.01 -15.38
CA ASP A 45 2.68 51.09 -14.68
C ASP A 45 3.62 52.27 -14.41
N HIS A 46 4.85 52.01 -13.93
CA HIS A 46 5.85 53.06 -13.69
C HIS A 46 6.29 53.74 -15.00
N TYR A 47 6.44 52.98 -16.09
CA TYR A 47 6.76 53.53 -17.41
C TYR A 47 5.62 54.44 -17.92
N VAL A 48 4.37 53.99 -17.83
CA VAL A 48 3.18 54.75 -18.24
C VAL A 48 3.01 56.02 -17.41
N GLU A 49 3.23 55.96 -16.10
CA GLU A 49 3.13 57.12 -15.22
C GLU A 49 4.20 58.18 -15.52
N GLY A 50 5.44 57.75 -15.74
CA GLY A 50 6.57 58.62 -16.05
C GLY A 50 6.63 59.13 -17.50
N TYR A 51 5.86 58.56 -18.43
CA TYR A 51 5.90 58.93 -19.84
C TYR A 51 5.31 60.33 -20.10
N ILE A 52 6.10 61.19 -20.74
CA ILE A 52 5.73 62.54 -21.16
C ILE A 52 5.97 62.68 -22.67
N TYR A 53 4.93 63.05 -23.42
CA TYR A 53 5.04 63.29 -24.86
C TYR A 53 5.79 64.61 -25.14
N PRO A 54 6.93 64.61 -25.86
CA PRO A 54 7.67 65.83 -26.19
C PRO A 54 6.92 66.64 -27.24
N LYS A 55 6.63 67.91 -26.97
CA LYS A 55 5.94 68.82 -27.92
C LYS A 55 6.86 69.37 -29.05
N THR A 56 8.13 68.97 -29.10
CA THR A 56 9.12 69.51 -30.07
C THR A 56 9.27 68.61 -31.30
N LYS A 57 8.84 69.12 -32.46
CA LYS A 57 9.18 68.58 -33.79
C LYS A 57 10.68 68.75 -34.05
N ASN A 58 11.49 67.82 -33.56
CA ASN A 58 12.74 67.40 -34.19
C ASN A 58 12.88 65.93 -33.81
N GLY A 59 13.12 65.08 -34.80
CA GLY A 59 13.00 63.62 -34.75
C GLY A 59 13.98 62.87 -33.84
N ASP A 60 14.24 63.37 -32.65
CA ASP A 60 14.80 62.60 -31.54
C ASP A 60 13.60 62.21 -30.66
N GLY A 61 13.46 60.90 -30.39
CA GLY A 61 12.39 60.35 -29.55
C GLY A 61 12.34 60.99 -28.15
N PRO A 62 11.34 60.68 -27.33
CA PRO A 62 11.28 61.20 -25.96
C PRO A 62 12.60 60.93 -25.23
N ASP A 63 13.31 62.00 -24.87
CA ASP A 63 14.53 61.93 -24.08
C ASP A 63 14.15 61.58 -22.62
N ILE A 64 13.95 60.29 -22.35
CA ILE A 64 13.78 59.74 -20.99
C ILE A 64 15.16 59.58 -20.32
N GLN A 65 16.15 60.39 -20.68
CA GLN A 65 17.48 60.41 -20.05
C GLN A 65 17.68 61.68 -19.21
N GLY A 66 16.95 62.77 -19.47
CA GLY A 66 17.11 64.06 -18.80
C GLY A 66 16.61 64.16 -17.34
N ASP A 67 15.66 63.30 -16.91
CA ASP A 67 15.10 63.32 -15.55
C ASP A 67 15.42 62.04 -14.73
N ARG A 68 16.49 61.31 -15.09
CA ARG A 68 16.90 60.08 -14.38
C ARG A 68 17.64 60.31 -13.05
N GLU A 69 18.08 61.54 -12.75
CA GLU A 69 19.03 61.76 -11.64
C GLU A 69 18.41 61.99 -10.24
N GLU A 70 17.18 62.48 -10.08
CA GLU A 70 16.79 63.05 -8.76
C GLU A 70 15.65 62.40 -7.96
N ARG A 71 15.08 61.25 -8.37
CA ARG A 71 14.17 60.50 -7.47
C ARG A 71 14.76 59.16 -7.04
N GLY A 72 15.19 59.12 -5.77
CA GLY A 72 15.63 57.92 -5.09
C GLY A 72 14.49 56.90 -4.99
N ASP A 73 14.64 55.78 -5.69
CA ASP A 73 13.81 54.59 -5.49
C ASP A 73 14.36 53.81 -4.29
N PRO A 74 13.59 53.62 -3.19
CA PRO A 74 14.03 52.81 -2.06
C PRO A 74 14.10 51.31 -2.36
N ARG A 75 13.66 50.84 -3.53
CA ARG A 75 13.48 49.41 -3.85
C ARG A 75 14.48 48.83 -4.85
N GLY A 76 15.49 49.58 -5.30
CA GLY A 76 16.57 49.03 -6.13
C GLY A 76 16.11 48.49 -7.50
N LYS A 77 14.98 48.96 -8.05
CA LYS A 77 14.41 48.46 -9.32
C LYS A 77 15.08 49.03 -10.58
N ARG A 78 16.05 49.95 -10.44
CA ARG A 78 16.78 50.61 -11.54
C ARG A 78 17.41 49.64 -12.57
N PRO A 79 18.08 48.54 -12.18
CA PRO A 79 18.68 47.62 -13.14
C PRO A 79 17.65 46.90 -14.02
N MET A 80 16.41 46.73 -13.54
CA MET A 80 15.36 45.98 -14.22
C MET A 80 14.63 46.79 -15.29
N LEU A 81 14.45 48.10 -15.08
CA LEU A 81 13.91 49.00 -16.12
C LEU A 81 14.88 49.13 -17.31
N GLU A 82 16.19 49.11 -17.07
CA GLU A 82 17.21 49.23 -18.13
C GLU A 82 17.34 47.96 -18.98
N LEU A 83 16.90 46.81 -18.46
CA LEU A 83 16.95 45.50 -19.13
C LEU A 83 15.63 45.12 -19.81
N SER A 84 14.58 45.93 -19.66
CA SER A 84 13.24 45.65 -20.16
C SER A 84 12.96 46.44 -21.44
N THR A 85 12.41 45.79 -22.45
CA THR A 85 12.05 46.45 -23.72
C THR A 85 10.63 46.97 -23.65
N PHE A 86 10.50 48.30 -23.63
CA PHE A 86 9.21 48.99 -23.70
C PHE A 86 8.97 49.48 -25.12
N TYR A 87 7.70 49.48 -25.53
CA TYR A 87 7.24 50.11 -26.76
C TYR A 87 6.10 51.08 -26.42
N SER A 88 5.92 52.13 -27.21
CA SER A 88 4.79 53.05 -27.01
C SER A 88 4.19 53.53 -28.33
N VAL A 89 2.88 53.73 -28.33
CA VAL A 89 2.16 54.40 -29.41
C VAL A 89 1.33 55.50 -28.77
N VAL A 90 1.51 56.72 -29.27
CA VAL A 90 0.82 57.92 -28.81
C VAL A 90 -0.23 58.32 -29.83
N PHE A 91 -1.46 58.52 -29.39
CA PHE A 91 -2.57 58.98 -30.22
C PHE A 91 -3.06 60.37 -29.78
N SER A 92 -3.56 61.15 -30.73
CA SER A 92 -4.32 62.35 -30.43
C SER A 92 -5.69 61.99 -29.82
N PRO A 93 -6.40 62.96 -29.21
CA PRO A 93 -7.79 62.77 -28.78
C PRO A 93 -8.72 62.33 -29.93
N GLU A 94 -8.40 62.71 -31.17
CA GLU A 94 -9.09 62.32 -32.40
C GLU A 94 -8.65 60.93 -32.93
N ARG A 95 -7.80 60.22 -32.20
CA ARG A 95 -7.23 58.90 -32.52
C ARG A 95 -6.27 58.88 -33.72
N GLU A 96 -5.64 59.99 -34.05
CA GLU A 96 -4.54 60.01 -35.03
C GLU A 96 -3.21 59.65 -34.35
N VAL A 97 -2.36 58.86 -35.00
CA VAL A 97 -1.05 58.46 -34.46
C VAL A 97 -0.10 59.66 -34.44
N LEU A 98 0.37 60.04 -33.26
CA LEU A 98 1.28 61.17 -33.03
C LEU A 98 2.75 60.77 -32.95
N ALA A 99 3.03 59.58 -32.38
CA ALA A 99 4.37 59.01 -32.30
C ALA A 99 4.32 57.50 -32.04
N VAL A 100 5.34 56.80 -32.50
CA VAL A 100 5.59 55.39 -32.20
C VAL A 100 7.03 55.26 -31.72
N ASP A 101 7.22 54.58 -30.60
CA ASP A 101 8.52 54.18 -30.08
C ASP A 101 8.58 52.65 -30.12
N ASN A 102 9.42 52.12 -31.00
CA ASN A 102 9.66 50.69 -31.18
C ASN A 102 10.94 50.19 -30.49
N GLY A 103 11.54 51.00 -29.62
CA GLY A 103 12.74 50.67 -28.84
C GLY A 103 14.03 50.59 -29.67
N GLU A 104 15.19 50.55 -29.00
CA GLU A 104 16.51 50.56 -29.66
C GLU A 104 16.83 49.29 -30.48
N VAL A 105 16.19 48.16 -30.18
CA VAL A 105 16.33 46.87 -30.89
C VAL A 105 14.93 46.32 -31.16
N SER A 106 14.35 46.70 -32.30
CA SER A 106 12.92 46.48 -32.57
C SER A 106 12.61 45.06 -33.07
N ALA A 107 12.02 44.23 -32.21
CA ALA A 107 11.42 42.94 -32.59
C ALA A 107 10.07 43.12 -33.33
N TYR A 108 9.44 44.29 -33.19
CA TYR A 108 8.19 44.68 -33.83
C TYR A 108 8.39 45.95 -34.66
N SER A 109 7.78 46.00 -35.85
CA SER A 109 7.78 47.21 -36.67
C SER A 109 6.79 48.27 -36.15
N GLU A 110 7.00 49.53 -36.50
CA GLU A 110 6.09 50.62 -36.12
C GLU A 110 4.66 50.39 -36.65
N GLU A 111 4.52 49.83 -37.86
CA GLU A 111 3.22 49.48 -38.43
C GLU A 111 2.50 48.37 -37.64
N GLU A 112 3.24 47.38 -37.13
CA GLU A 112 2.68 46.30 -36.32
C GLU A 112 2.23 46.79 -34.94
N LEU A 113 3.05 47.62 -34.28
CA LEU A 113 2.71 48.24 -33.00
C LEU A 113 1.50 49.17 -33.12
N THR A 114 1.43 49.94 -34.21
CA THR A 114 0.28 50.82 -34.49
C THR A 114 -1.00 50.03 -34.64
N LYS A 115 -1.01 48.96 -35.45
CA LYS A 115 -2.18 48.08 -35.62
C LYS A 115 -2.60 47.41 -34.31
N LEU A 116 -1.63 46.96 -33.51
CA LEU A 116 -1.91 46.36 -32.20
C LEU A 116 -2.54 47.39 -31.26
N ALA A 117 -2.04 48.62 -31.25
CA ALA A 117 -2.51 49.70 -30.40
C ALA A 117 -3.90 50.19 -30.81
N GLU A 118 -4.18 50.34 -32.11
CA GLU A 118 -5.51 50.64 -32.65
C GLU A 118 -6.54 49.60 -32.19
N GLY A 119 -6.19 48.31 -32.28
CA GLY A 119 -7.06 47.24 -31.79
C GLY A 119 -7.27 47.26 -30.27
N ILE A 120 -6.31 47.74 -29.48
CA ILE A 120 -6.43 47.88 -28.01
C ILE A 120 -7.29 49.09 -27.63
N LEU A 121 -7.28 50.15 -28.42
CA LEU A 121 -8.14 51.32 -28.19
C LEU A 121 -9.64 50.98 -28.25
N GLU A 122 -10.00 49.95 -29.02
CA GLU A 122 -11.37 49.43 -29.11
C GLU A 122 -11.76 48.50 -27.96
N GLU A 123 -10.79 47.94 -27.23
CA GLU A 123 -11.05 47.04 -26.10
C GLU A 123 -11.53 47.83 -24.87
N GLU A 124 -12.50 47.33 -24.10
CA GLU A 124 -12.96 48.03 -22.88
C GLU A 124 -11.91 48.05 -21.76
N LYS A 125 -10.96 47.10 -21.77
CA LYS A 125 -9.96 46.95 -20.71
C LYS A 125 -8.82 47.94 -20.88
N GLU A 126 -8.37 48.51 -19.75
CA GLU A 126 -7.21 49.40 -19.74
C GLU A 126 -5.88 48.66 -19.71
N LYS A 127 -5.86 47.44 -19.13
CA LYS A 127 -4.67 46.61 -19.02
C LYS A 127 -4.95 45.20 -19.51
N GLY A 128 -3.96 44.59 -20.16
CA GLY A 128 -4.11 43.22 -20.64
C GLY A 128 -2.82 42.65 -21.19
N LYS A 129 -2.97 41.53 -21.91
CA LYS A 129 -1.87 40.80 -22.54
C LYS A 129 -2.30 40.41 -23.95
N LYS A 130 -1.43 40.65 -24.93
CA LYS A 130 -1.63 40.28 -26.34
C LYS A 130 -0.36 39.60 -26.84
N GLY A 131 -0.41 38.28 -27.00
CA GLY A 131 0.80 37.49 -27.30
C GLY A 131 1.81 37.51 -26.15
N SER A 132 3.07 37.85 -26.44
CA SER A 132 4.13 38.07 -25.44
C SER A 132 4.13 39.48 -24.85
N LEU A 133 3.32 40.41 -25.38
CA LEU A 133 3.26 41.79 -24.93
C LEU A 133 2.24 41.97 -23.80
N LEU A 134 2.67 42.56 -22.70
CA LEU A 134 1.77 43.19 -21.73
C LEU A 134 1.45 44.60 -22.23
N TYR A 135 0.20 45.03 -22.12
CA TYR A 135 -0.21 46.37 -22.54
C TYR A 135 -0.94 47.12 -21.44
N GLU A 136 -0.79 48.44 -21.46
CA GLU A 136 -1.57 49.39 -20.68
C GLU A 136 -1.92 50.59 -21.58
N LYS A 137 -3.21 50.94 -21.60
CA LYS A 137 -3.69 52.18 -22.21
C LYS A 137 -4.01 53.20 -21.13
N LYS A 138 -3.59 54.45 -21.34
CA LYS A 138 -3.84 55.55 -20.41
C LYS A 138 -4.21 56.81 -21.16
N ASP A 139 -5.35 57.39 -20.82
CA ASP A 139 -5.71 58.73 -21.25
C ASP A 139 -4.96 59.75 -20.38
N LYS A 140 -4.11 60.56 -21.00
CA LYS A 140 -3.33 61.64 -20.34
C LYS A 140 -3.96 63.02 -20.59
N GLY A 141 -5.18 63.08 -21.11
CA GLY A 141 -5.94 64.29 -21.41
C GLY A 141 -5.55 64.94 -22.73
N GLU A 142 -4.28 65.23 -22.94
CA GLU A 142 -3.78 65.82 -24.21
C GLU A 142 -3.52 64.76 -25.30
N TYR A 143 -3.29 63.52 -24.90
CA TYR A 143 -3.01 62.38 -25.78
C TYR A 143 -3.42 61.08 -25.08
N ILE A 144 -3.59 60.02 -25.87
CA ILE A 144 -3.81 58.67 -25.38
C ILE A 144 -2.53 57.87 -25.60
N LEU A 145 -1.99 57.30 -24.53
CA LEU A 145 -0.80 56.44 -24.58
C LEU A 145 -1.23 54.98 -24.57
N VAL A 146 -0.71 54.19 -25.50
CA VAL A 146 -0.72 52.72 -25.43
C VAL A 146 0.72 52.26 -25.28
N ALA A 147 1.08 51.79 -24.09
CA ALA A 147 2.40 51.26 -23.80
C ALA A 147 2.39 49.73 -23.80
N PHE A 148 3.50 49.15 -24.26
CA PHE A 148 3.72 47.71 -24.28
C PHE A 148 5.02 47.38 -23.54
N LEU A 149 5.04 46.21 -22.90
CA LEU A 149 6.24 45.61 -22.32
C LEU A 149 6.42 44.20 -22.91
N ASP A 150 7.60 43.94 -23.48
CA ASP A 150 7.95 42.63 -24.01
C ASP A 150 8.32 41.64 -22.90
N ASN A 151 7.52 40.58 -22.76
CA ASN A 151 7.70 39.52 -21.76
C ASN A 151 8.44 38.28 -22.35
N THR A 152 8.96 38.35 -23.58
CA THR A 152 9.55 37.18 -24.27
C THR A 152 10.76 36.62 -23.53
N LEU A 153 11.74 37.47 -23.16
CA LEU A 153 12.95 37.06 -22.45
C LEU A 153 12.64 36.39 -21.09
N MET A 154 11.57 36.83 -20.44
CA MET A 154 11.13 36.32 -19.15
C MET A 154 10.39 34.97 -19.30
N LEU A 155 9.54 34.82 -20.33
CA LEU A 155 8.93 33.53 -20.66
C LEU A 155 9.99 32.46 -21.01
N GLU A 156 11.08 32.85 -21.66
CA GLU A 156 12.22 31.96 -21.96
C GLU A 156 12.98 31.54 -20.68
N ASN A 157 13.23 32.48 -19.77
CA ASN A 157 13.87 32.18 -18.48
C ASN A 157 13.04 31.21 -17.63
N ALA A 158 11.71 31.39 -17.57
CA ALA A 158 10.81 30.47 -16.88
C ALA A 158 10.82 29.06 -17.50
N GLY A 159 10.84 28.96 -18.84
CA GLY A 159 10.98 27.68 -19.54
C GLY A 159 12.31 26.97 -19.24
N THR A 160 13.38 27.74 -19.10
CA THR A 160 14.71 27.23 -18.74
C THR A 160 14.74 26.64 -17.32
N LEU A 161 14.10 27.30 -16.34
CA LEU A 161 13.94 26.77 -14.98
C LEU A 161 13.14 25.46 -14.94
N VAL A 162 12.04 25.38 -15.69
CA VAL A 162 11.25 24.14 -15.83
C VAL A 162 12.09 23.02 -16.45
N THR A 163 12.90 23.34 -17.45
CA THR A 163 13.79 22.36 -18.10
C THR A 163 14.85 21.84 -17.13
N TYR A 164 15.52 22.73 -16.37
CA TYR A 164 16.49 22.31 -15.37
C TYR A 164 15.86 21.49 -14.24
N THR A 165 14.70 21.88 -13.74
CA THR A 165 13.99 21.10 -12.69
C THR A 165 13.58 19.72 -13.18
N LEU A 166 13.17 19.56 -14.45
CA LEU A 166 12.91 18.26 -15.05
C LEU A 166 14.17 17.40 -15.19
N ILE A 167 15.28 17.98 -15.64
CA ILE A 167 16.56 17.26 -15.80
C ILE A 167 17.09 16.80 -14.43
N PHE A 168 17.26 17.73 -13.48
CA PHE A 168 17.76 17.41 -12.14
C PHE A 168 16.79 16.52 -11.37
N GLY A 169 15.49 16.77 -11.47
CA GLY A 169 14.46 15.93 -10.86
C GLY A 169 14.45 14.51 -11.43
N GLY A 170 14.56 14.36 -12.75
CA GLY A 170 14.68 13.06 -13.42
C GLY A 170 15.92 12.29 -12.98
N ILE A 171 17.09 12.94 -12.95
CA ILE A 171 18.35 12.34 -12.47
C ILE A 171 18.19 11.91 -11.01
N ALA A 172 17.65 12.77 -10.15
CA ALA A 172 17.41 12.47 -8.74
C ALA A 172 16.46 11.27 -8.58
N LEU A 173 15.38 11.19 -9.36
CA LEU A 173 14.46 10.04 -9.34
C LEU A 173 15.14 8.74 -9.74
N VAL A 174 16.02 8.75 -10.75
CA VAL A 174 16.79 7.56 -11.16
C VAL A 174 17.74 7.13 -10.03
N LEU A 175 18.47 8.07 -9.43
CA LEU A 175 19.39 7.78 -8.32
C LEU A 175 18.63 7.22 -7.10
N ILE A 176 17.50 7.83 -6.74
CA ILE A 176 16.66 7.36 -5.64
C ILE A 176 16.06 5.98 -5.96
N PHE A 177 15.65 5.73 -7.22
CA PHE A 177 15.16 4.41 -7.62
C PHE A 177 16.22 3.32 -7.44
N LEU A 178 17.45 3.57 -7.88
CA LEU A 178 18.58 2.64 -7.70
C LEU A 178 18.87 2.40 -6.21
N LEU A 179 18.92 3.48 -5.43
CA LEU A 179 19.17 3.42 -3.98
C LEU A 179 18.05 2.67 -3.26
N ALA A 180 16.78 2.95 -3.58
CA ALA A 180 15.62 2.28 -3.01
C ALA A 180 15.62 0.78 -3.37
N ASN A 181 15.97 0.42 -4.61
CA ASN A 181 16.09 -0.97 -5.02
C ASN A 181 17.23 -1.70 -4.29
N TYR A 182 18.35 -1.03 -4.04
CA TYR A 182 19.47 -1.57 -3.25
C TYR A 182 19.07 -1.75 -1.78
N LEU A 183 18.59 -0.70 -1.10
CA LEU A 183 18.16 -0.72 0.30
C LEU A 183 17.06 -1.75 0.55
N ALA A 184 16.03 -1.79 -0.31
CA ALA A 184 14.97 -2.77 -0.19
C ALA A 184 15.53 -4.20 -0.29
N GLY A 185 16.50 -4.44 -1.19
CA GLY A 185 17.20 -5.73 -1.25
C GLY A 185 17.94 -6.07 0.05
N LYS A 186 18.72 -5.11 0.56
CA LYS A 186 19.54 -5.27 1.76
C LYS A 186 18.72 -5.50 3.03
N ILE A 187 17.56 -4.84 3.17
CA ILE A 187 16.67 -4.99 4.33
C ILE A 187 15.88 -6.30 4.26
N LEU A 188 15.44 -6.72 3.07
CA LEU A 188 14.63 -7.93 2.89
C LEU A 188 15.48 -9.22 2.91
N ALA A 189 16.75 -9.17 2.51
CA ALA A 189 17.64 -10.34 2.48
C ALA A 189 17.79 -11.06 3.83
N PRO A 190 18.15 -10.39 4.96
CA PRO A 190 18.27 -11.07 6.25
C PRO A 190 16.92 -11.59 6.76
N LEU A 191 15.81 -10.95 6.38
CA LEU A 191 14.47 -11.42 6.75
C LEU A 191 14.12 -12.71 6.02
N GLU A 192 14.43 -12.82 4.73
CA GLU A 192 14.24 -14.04 3.93
C GLU A 192 15.15 -15.16 4.43
N GLU A 193 16.41 -14.87 4.73
CA GLU A 193 17.37 -15.84 5.26
C GLU A 193 16.98 -16.35 6.65
N ASN A 194 16.60 -15.46 7.58
CA ASN A 194 16.14 -15.87 8.91
C ASN A 194 14.88 -16.73 8.84
N TYR A 195 13.97 -16.42 7.91
CA TYR A 195 12.76 -17.20 7.71
C TYR A 195 13.06 -18.62 7.20
N GLU A 196 13.94 -18.76 6.20
CA GLU A 196 14.35 -20.08 5.70
C GLU A 196 15.15 -20.87 6.76
N ARG A 197 16.06 -20.22 7.50
CA ARG A 197 16.78 -20.85 8.61
C ARG A 197 15.83 -21.33 9.71
N GLN A 198 14.81 -20.55 10.05
CA GLN A 198 13.81 -20.95 11.04
C GLN A 198 13.02 -22.17 10.56
N LYS A 199 12.63 -22.21 9.28
CA LYS A 199 11.96 -23.35 8.67
C LYS A 199 12.84 -24.61 8.67
N GLN A 200 14.12 -24.46 8.33
CA GLN A 200 15.07 -25.56 8.33
C GLN A 200 15.34 -26.08 9.74
N PHE A 201 15.57 -25.20 10.72
CA PHE A 201 15.74 -25.57 12.12
C PHE A 201 14.55 -26.37 12.67
N VAL A 202 13.32 -25.97 12.36
CA VAL A 202 12.11 -26.70 12.76
C VAL A 202 12.09 -28.09 12.11
N SER A 203 12.50 -28.22 10.85
CA SER A 203 12.56 -29.52 10.20
C SER A 203 13.61 -30.44 10.83
N ASP A 204 14.83 -29.92 10.99
CA ASP A 204 15.99 -30.66 11.49
C ASP A 204 15.79 -31.09 12.95
N ALA A 205 15.35 -30.16 13.81
CA ALA A 205 14.99 -30.46 15.19
C ALA A 205 13.92 -31.56 15.27
N GLY A 206 13.02 -31.63 14.29
CA GLY A 206 12.00 -32.66 14.27
C GLY A 206 12.51 -34.06 14.01
N HIS A 207 13.49 -34.19 13.11
CA HIS A 207 14.14 -35.47 12.84
C HIS A 207 15.05 -35.89 13.99
N GLU A 208 15.82 -34.95 14.53
CA GLU A 208 16.74 -35.18 15.66
C GLU A 208 16.00 -35.54 16.95
N LEU A 209 14.76 -35.05 17.15
CA LEU A 209 13.96 -35.39 18.33
C LEU A 209 13.15 -36.70 18.19
N LYS A 210 12.71 -37.06 16.97
CA LYS A 210 11.94 -38.31 16.74
C LYS A 210 12.81 -39.57 16.87
N THR A 211 14.06 -39.49 16.43
CA THR A 211 15.00 -40.61 16.43
C THR A 211 15.28 -41.18 17.83
N PRO A 212 15.67 -40.38 18.85
CA PRO A 212 15.91 -40.91 20.19
C PRO A 212 14.64 -41.49 20.82
N ALA A 213 13.47 -40.89 20.58
CA ALA A 213 12.20 -41.43 21.09
C ALA A 213 11.86 -42.80 20.48
N ALA A 214 12.14 -43.00 19.18
CA ALA A 214 11.98 -44.29 18.52
C ALA A 214 12.93 -45.37 19.08
N VAL A 215 14.19 -45.00 19.34
CA VAL A 215 15.17 -45.91 19.98
C VAL A 215 14.74 -46.29 21.39
N ILE A 216 14.26 -45.33 22.19
CA ILE A 216 13.72 -45.61 23.53
C ILE A 216 12.54 -46.59 23.45
N ASN A 217 11.61 -46.39 22.51
CA ASN A 217 10.49 -47.31 22.32
C ASN A 217 10.94 -48.73 21.93
N ALA A 218 11.90 -48.86 21.02
CA ALA A 218 12.42 -50.17 20.61
C ALA A 218 13.07 -50.91 21.79
N ASN A 219 13.86 -50.20 22.62
CA ASN A 219 14.47 -50.76 23.81
C ASN A 219 13.43 -51.17 24.88
N LEU A 220 12.39 -50.36 25.08
CA LEU A 220 11.30 -50.70 26.00
C LEU A 220 10.51 -51.92 25.53
N GLU A 221 10.27 -52.06 24.23
CA GLU A 221 9.60 -53.23 23.67
C GLU A 221 10.44 -54.51 23.87
N LEU A 222 11.76 -54.41 23.69
CA LEU A 222 12.68 -55.52 23.98
C LEU A 222 12.70 -55.88 25.48
N LEU A 223 12.83 -54.90 26.37
CA LEU A 223 12.82 -55.11 27.82
C LEU A 223 11.51 -55.71 28.32
N THR A 224 10.38 -55.28 27.74
CA THR A 224 9.05 -55.83 28.10
C THR A 224 8.94 -57.30 27.69
N ARG A 225 9.56 -57.69 26.57
CA ARG A 225 9.61 -59.10 26.13
C ARG A 225 10.53 -59.95 27.00
N GLU A 226 11.66 -59.43 27.45
CA GLU A 226 12.63 -60.17 28.28
C GLU A 226 12.22 -60.28 29.75
N MET A 227 11.69 -59.20 30.32
CA MET A 227 11.38 -59.10 31.75
C MET A 227 9.91 -59.38 32.08
N GLY A 228 9.04 -59.46 31.07
CA GLY A 228 7.60 -59.52 31.23
C GLY A 228 6.98 -58.14 31.51
N GLU A 229 5.66 -58.11 31.72
CA GLU A 229 4.95 -56.87 32.06
C GLU A 229 5.46 -56.28 33.38
N ASN A 230 5.94 -55.04 33.33
CA ASN A 230 6.45 -54.31 34.47
C ASN A 230 5.86 -52.90 34.47
N GLN A 231 5.28 -52.49 35.60
CA GLN A 231 4.64 -51.19 35.75
C GLN A 231 5.59 -50.02 35.45
N TRP A 232 6.88 -50.14 35.77
CA TRP A 232 7.88 -49.12 35.46
C TRP A 232 8.15 -49.04 33.94
N LEU A 233 8.24 -50.18 33.25
CA LEU A 233 8.39 -50.21 31.79
C LEU A 233 7.17 -49.61 31.10
N PHE A 234 5.96 -49.94 31.58
CA PHE A 234 4.73 -49.34 31.10
C PHE A 234 4.71 -47.82 31.31
N ASN A 235 5.07 -47.34 32.49
CA ASN A 235 5.10 -45.90 32.78
C ASN A 235 6.12 -45.15 31.90
N ILE A 236 7.31 -45.73 31.67
CA ILE A 236 8.33 -45.13 30.79
C ILE A 236 7.85 -45.14 29.34
N GLN A 237 7.22 -46.22 28.88
CA GLN A 237 6.65 -46.31 27.53
C GLN A 237 5.55 -45.27 27.33
N TYR A 238 4.65 -45.13 28.31
CA TYR A 238 3.59 -44.14 28.30
C TYR A 238 4.15 -42.70 28.23
N GLU A 239 5.13 -42.34 29.06
CA GLU A 239 5.73 -40.99 29.01
C GLU A 239 6.54 -40.74 27.73
N ASN A 240 7.23 -41.75 27.18
CA ASN A 240 7.95 -41.61 25.91
C ASN A 240 7.00 -41.43 24.72
N GLN A 241 5.86 -42.11 24.72
CA GLN A 241 4.79 -41.91 23.73
C GLN A 241 4.18 -40.51 23.86
N ARG A 242 3.91 -40.05 25.08
CA ARG A 242 3.48 -38.67 25.37
C ARG A 242 4.48 -37.66 24.78
N MET A 243 5.75 -37.78 25.12
CA MET A 243 6.82 -36.91 24.64
C MET A 243 6.89 -36.90 23.10
N SER A 244 6.78 -38.06 22.46
CA SER A 244 6.76 -38.19 21.00
C SER A 244 5.59 -37.45 20.36
N ALA A 245 4.40 -37.54 20.96
CA ALA A 245 3.21 -36.83 20.51
C ALA A 245 3.36 -35.31 20.68
N LEU A 246 3.88 -34.83 21.83
CA LEU A 246 4.17 -33.42 22.07
C LEU A 246 5.13 -32.85 21.01
N ILE A 247 6.26 -33.54 20.80
CA ILE A 247 7.28 -33.14 19.83
C ILE A 247 6.65 -33.02 18.45
N THR A 248 5.85 -34.02 18.04
CA THR A 248 5.18 -34.00 16.74
C THR A 248 4.22 -32.81 16.62
N GLN A 249 3.39 -32.54 17.63
CA GLN A 249 2.49 -31.39 17.63
C GLN A 249 3.23 -30.04 17.59
N LEU A 250 4.36 -29.91 18.28
CA LEU A 250 5.18 -28.70 18.23
C LEU A 250 5.79 -28.46 16.86
N LEU A 251 6.30 -29.52 16.23
CA LEU A 251 6.86 -29.46 14.88
C LEU A 251 5.78 -29.13 13.86
N ASP A 252 4.59 -29.70 14.00
CA ASP A 252 3.45 -29.43 13.13
C ASP A 252 2.99 -27.97 13.26
N LEU A 253 2.91 -27.44 14.48
CA LEU A 253 2.63 -26.02 14.71
C LEU A 253 3.69 -25.13 14.06
N ALA A 254 4.96 -25.42 14.32
CA ALA A 254 6.05 -24.63 13.78
C ALA A 254 6.12 -24.71 12.25
N ARG A 255 5.76 -25.85 11.65
CA ARG A 255 5.60 -25.99 10.19
C ARG A 255 4.40 -25.21 9.67
N ALA A 256 3.25 -25.25 10.36
CA ALA A 256 2.06 -24.50 9.96
C ALA A 256 2.28 -22.98 9.98
N GLU A 257 3.10 -22.48 10.89
CA GLU A 257 3.46 -21.06 11.02
C GLU A 257 4.55 -20.61 10.04
N ASN A 258 5.56 -21.45 9.79
CA ASN A 258 6.76 -21.04 9.05
C ASN A 258 6.84 -21.60 7.62
N ALA A 259 6.11 -22.66 7.27
CA ALA A 259 6.09 -23.15 5.90
C ALA A 259 5.05 -22.40 5.08
N ARG A 260 5.44 -21.91 3.89
CA ARG A 260 4.46 -21.62 2.85
C ARG A 260 4.22 -22.91 2.07
N PRO A 261 3.10 -23.60 2.31
CA PRO A 261 2.80 -24.79 1.56
C PRO A 261 2.52 -24.42 0.09
N GLN A 262 2.71 -25.38 -0.80
CA GLN A 262 2.19 -25.27 -2.15
C GLN A 262 0.66 -25.25 -2.08
N MET A 263 0.08 -24.18 -2.62
CA MET A 263 -1.37 -24.00 -2.68
C MET A 263 -1.87 -24.39 -4.06
N GLU A 264 -2.92 -25.18 -4.11
CA GLU A 264 -3.54 -25.66 -5.34
C GLU A 264 -5.07 -25.58 -5.26
N PRO A 265 -5.77 -25.48 -6.40
CA PRO A 265 -7.21 -25.72 -6.49
C PRO A 265 -7.55 -27.08 -5.90
N LEU A 266 -8.42 -27.09 -4.89
CA LEU A 266 -8.76 -28.28 -4.13
C LEU A 266 -10.27 -28.32 -3.86
N ASP A 267 -10.87 -29.46 -4.12
CA ASP A 267 -12.22 -29.80 -3.69
C ASP A 267 -12.22 -30.07 -2.17
N LEU A 268 -12.66 -29.07 -1.41
CA LEU A 268 -12.74 -29.13 0.04
C LEU A 268 -13.85 -30.09 0.49
N SER A 269 -14.94 -30.20 -0.26
CA SER A 269 -16.05 -31.11 0.07
C SER A 269 -15.56 -32.55 0.09
N ARG A 270 -14.85 -32.98 -0.97
CA ARG A 270 -14.28 -34.32 -1.05
C ARG A 270 -13.22 -34.60 0.03
N LEU A 271 -12.41 -33.59 0.35
CA LEU A 271 -11.42 -33.71 1.42
C LEU A 271 -12.09 -33.91 2.77
N VAL A 272 -13.03 -33.02 3.14
CA VAL A 272 -13.71 -33.07 4.45
C VAL A 272 -14.50 -34.36 4.59
N TRP A 273 -15.17 -34.81 3.52
CA TRP A 273 -15.83 -36.11 3.48
C TRP A 273 -14.86 -37.26 3.79
N GLY A 274 -13.74 -37.32 3.07
CA GLY A 274 -12.73 -38.36 3.24
C GLY A 274 -12.07 -38.37 4.61
N GLU A 275 -11.91 -37.21 5.25
CA GLU A 275 -11.36 -37.10 6.61
C GLU A 275 -12.39 -37.36 7.71
N THR A 276 -13.69 -37.34 7.41
CA THR A 276 -14.75 -37.62 8.41
C THR A 276 -14.91 -39.12 8.64
N LEU A 277 -14.82 -39.94 7.57
CA LEU A 277 -15.04 -41.39 7.64
C LEU A 277 -14.22 -42.14 8.70
N PRO A 278 -12.91 -41.87 8.90
CA PRO A 278 -12.12 -42.58 9.91
C PRO A 278 -12.51 -42.24 11.35
N PHE A 279 -13.25 -41.15 11.58
CA PHE A 279 -13.68 -40.74 12.92
C PHE A 279 -15.03 -41.31 13.32
N GLU A 280 -15.83 -41.85 12.39
CA GLU A 280 -17.12 -42.46 12.72
C GLU A 280 -17.00 -43.61 13.73
N PRO A 281 -16.06 -44.58 13.58
CA PRO A 281 -15.91 -45.65 14.56
C PRO A 281 -15.42 -45.13 15.92
N VAL A 282 -14.55 -44.11 15.91
CA VAL A 282 -14.00 -43.50 17.14
C VAL A 282 -15.09 -42.76 17.93
N ALA A 283 -15.99 -42.05 17.23
CA ALA A 283 -17.15 -41.44 17.84
C ALA A 283 -18.09 -42.50 18.43
N TYR A 284 -18.37 -43.55 17.66
CA TYR A 284 -19.24 -44.64 18.08
C TYR A 284 -18.73 -45.37 19.34
N GLU A 285 -17.43 -45.68 19.41
CA GLU A 285 -16.82 -46.30 20.60
C GLU A 285 -16.95 -45.43 21.87
N LYS A 286 -17.02 -44.10 21.70
CA LYS A 286 -17.26 -43.15 22.78
C LYS A 286 -18.75 -42.88 23.05
N GLY A 287 -19.65 -43.57 22.36
CA GLY A 287 -21.10 -43.41 22.51
C GLY A 287 -21.65 -42.12 21.88
N LEU A 288 -20.93 -41.54 20.91
CA LEU A 288 -21.31 -40.32 20.20
C LEU A 288 -21.73 -40.65 18.76
N ALA A 289 -22.75 -39.97 18.24
CA ALA A 289 -23.09 -39.95 16.82
C ALA A 289 -22.39 -38.77 16.13
N LEU A 290 -21.66 -39.06 15.05
CA LEU A 290 -21.02 -38.05 14.21
C LEU A 290 -21.91 -37.77 13.00
N ASN A 291 -22.64 -36.66 13.02
CA ASN A 291 -23.48 -36.24 11.90
C ASN A 291 -22.68 -35.35 10.95
N SER A 292 -22.74 -35.60 9.64
CA SER A 292 -22.05 -34.76 8.66
C SER A 292 -23.02 -34.21 7.61
N SER A 293 -22.96 -32.89 7.39
CA SER A 293 -23.71 -32.16 6.36
C SER A 293 -22.73 -31.35 5.51
N ILE A 294 -22.29 -31.93 4.40
CA ILE A 294 -21.23 -31.37 3.55
C ILE A 294 -21.83 -31.00 2.20
N GLU A 295 -21.91 -29.70 1.91
CA GLU A 295 -22.30 -29.18 0.59
C GLU A 295 -21.25 -29.59 -0.45
N GLU A 296 -21.71 -30.05 -1.61
CA GLU A 296 -20.85 -30.52 -2.71
C GLU A 296 -20.14 -29.38 -3.46
N GLU A 297 -19.06 -29.72 -4.16
CA GLU A 297 -18.32 -28.80 -5.06
C GLU A 297 -17.84 -27.48 -4.43
N ILE A 298 -17.43 -27.50 -3.16
CA ILE A 298 -16.79 -26.36 -2.51
C ILE A 298 -15.29 -26.38 -2.83
N TRP A 299 -14.88 -25.51 -3.74
CA TRP A 299 -13.49 -25.36 -4.15
C TRP A 299 -12.78 -24.22 -3.41
N VAL A 300 -11.59 -24.52 -2.89
CA VAL A 300 -10.68 -23.56 -2.24
C VAL A 300 -9.29 -23.67 -2.86
N ASN A 301 -8.48 -22.62 -2.70
CA ASN A 301 -7.07 -22.68 -3.08
C ASN A 301 -6.22 -22.92 -1.82
N GLY A 302 -5.76 -24.14 -1.62
CA GLY A 302 -5.16 -24.57 -0.37
C GLY A 302 -4.20 -25.74 -0.49
N ASN A 303 -3.60 -26.12 0.63
CA ASN A 303 -2.75 -27.29 0.74
C ASN A 303 -3.54 -28.45 1.33
N SER A 304 -3.60 -29.56 0.60
CA SER A 304 -4.38 -30.75 0.98
C SER A 304 -3.98 -31.30 2.35
N VAL A 305 -2.69 -31.47 2.63
CA VAL A 305 -2.20 -32.03 3.90
C VAL A 305 -2.60 -31.16 5.10
N GLN A 306 -2.41 -29.84 5.00
CA GLN A 306 -2.78 -28.93 6.07
C GLN A 306 -4.30 -28.86 6.28
N LEU A 307 -5.10 -28.82 5.20
CA LEU A 307 -6.56 -28.77 5.34
C LEU A 307 -7.15 -30.07 5.88
N LYS A 308 -6.52 -31.22 5.59
CA LYS A 308 -6.84 -32.49 6.24
C LYS A 308 -6.59 -32.41 7.73
N GLN A 309 -5.39 -32.01 8.12
CA GLN A 309 -5.01 -31.84 9.53
C GLN A 309 -5.95 -30.88 10.27
N LEU A 310 -6.32 -29.75 9.65
CA LEU A 310 -7.29 -28.81 10.20
C LEU A 310 -8.63 -29.49 10.48
N THR A 311 -9.14 -30.24 9.52
CA THR A 311 -10.42 -30.98 9.64
C THR A 311 -10.34 -32.02 10.76
N SER A 312 -9.28 -32.83 10.79
CA SER A 312 -9.06 -33.83 11.84
C SER A 312 -8.98 -33.20 13.23
N ILE A 313 -8.31 -32.05 13.39
CA ILE A 313 -8.23 -31.34 14.68
C ILE A 313 -9.60 -30.90 15.17
N LEU A 314 -10.46 -30.38 14.28
CA LEU A 314 -11.79 -29.93 14.66
C LEU A 314 -12.70 -31.10 15.07
N ILE A 315 -12.69 -32.19 14.29
CA ILE A 315 -13.49 -33.39 14.59
C ILE A 315 -13.02 -34.02 15.91
N ASP A 316 -11.69 -34.19 16.07
CA ASP A 316 -11.09 -34.73 17.28
C ASP A 316 -11.45 -33.89 18.52
N ASN A 317 -11.47 -32.56 18.38
CA ASN A 317 -11.89 -31.66 19.44
C ASN A 317 -13.37 -31.83 19.80
N GLY A 318 -14.25 -31.93 18.80
CA GLY A 318 -15.69 -32.16 18.99
C GLY A 318 -15.97 -33.49 19.70
N ILE A 319 -15.31 -34.58 19.29
CA ILE A 319 -15.49 -35.92 19.89
C ILE A 319 -15.00 -35.97 21.34
N ARG A 320 -13.92 -35.25 21.69
CA ARG A 320 -13.40 -35.23 23.07
C ARG A 320 -14.30 -34.47 24.03
N HIS A 321 -14.68 -33.26 23.63
CA HIS A 321 -15.44 -32.36 24.50
C HIS A 321 -16.96 -32.54 24.37
N GLY A 322 -17.42 -33.35 23.42
CA GLY A 322 -18.82 -33.71 23.22
C GLY A 322 -19.38 -34.72 24.21
N SER A 323 -18.58 -35.24 25.16
CA SER A 323 -18.99 -36.29 26.12
C SER A 323 -20.13 -35.91 27.07
N GLN A 324 -20.53 -34.63 27.12
CA GLN A 324 -21.74 -34.21 27.84
C GLN A 324 -23.03 -34.40 27.02
N GLY A 325 -22.90 -34.50 25.71
CA GLY A 325 -23.99 -34.81 24.77
C GLY A 325 -23.81 -36.17 24.12
N LYS A 326 -24.68 -36.47 23.14
CA LYS A 326 -24.61 -37.71 22.34
C LYS A 326 -24.23 -37.47 20.88
N GLU A 327 -24.08 -36.22 20.46
CA GLU A 327 -23.93 -35.87 19.05
C GLU A 327 -22.81 -34.85 18.81
N VAL A 328 -22.13 -35.01 17.68
CA VAL A 328 -21.15 -34.07 17.13
C VAL A 328 -21.56 -33.79 15.69
N ASP A 329 -21.84 -32.54 15.37
CA ASP A 329 -22.29 -32.12 14.04
C ASP A 329 -21.15 -31.44 13.28
N LEU A 330 -20.77 -32.02 12.14
CA LEU A 330 -19.85 -31.44 11.19
C LEU A 330 -20.64 -30.86 10.00
N GLU A 331 -20.43 -29.59 9.70
CA GLU A 331 -21.09 -28.91 8.59
C GLU A 331 -20.05 -28.21 7.71
N LEU A 332 -20.13 -28.40 6.38
CA LEU A 332 -19.40 -27.61 5.41
C LEU A 332 -20.41 -26.95 4.45
N LYS A 333 -20.41 -25.62 4.39
CA LYS A 333 -21.31 -24.87 3.50
C LYS A 333 -20.67 -23.64 2.89
N ARG A 334 -21.24 -23.17 1.78
CA ARG A 334 -20.88 -21.91 1.13
C ARG A 334 -21.64 -20.75 1.74
N VAL A 335 -20.92 -19.77 2.28
CA VAL A 335 -21.52 -18.53 2.80
C VAL A 335 -20.85 -17.34 2.12
N LYS A 336 -21.60 -16.64 1.26
CA LYS A 336 -21.10 -15.52 0.45
C LYS A 336 -19.87 -15.93 -0.37
N ASN A 337 -18.70 -15.37 -0.05
CA ASN A 337 -17.42 -15.65 -0.71
C ASN A 337 -16.50 -16.60 0.09
N SER A 338 -17.06 -17.35 1.03
CA SER A 338 -16.28 -18.23 1.91
C SER A 338 -16.87 -19.63 2.01
N ALA A 339 -16.00 -20.63 2.08
CA ALA A 339 -16.32 -21.95 2.59
C ALA A 339 -16.29 -21.87 4.12
N VAL A 340 -17.36 -22.33 4.77
CA VAL A 340 -17.48 -22.35 6.23
C VAL A 340 -17.54 -23.81 6.66
N LEU A 341 -16.46 -24.26 7.31
CA LEU A 341 -16.39 -25.56 7.98
C LEU A 341 -16.68 -25.32 9.47
N SER A 342 -17.67 -26.00 10.01
CA SER A 342 -17.98 -25.94 11.44
C SER A 342 -18.10 -27.32 12.05
N VAL A 343 -17.64 -27.43 13.30
CA VAL A 343 -17.88 -28.59 14.16
C VAL A 343 -18.58 -28.09 15.41
N ALA A 344 -19.75 -28.64 15.69
CA ALA A 344 -20.56 -28.32 16.84
C ALA A 344 -20.69 -29.55 17.75
N ASN A 345 -20.63 -29.34 19.05
CA ASN A 345 -20.92 -30.37 20.04
C ASN A 345 -21.61 -29.74 21.25
N GLU A 346 -22.41 -30.54 21.96
CA GLU A 346 -22.92 -30.13 23.25
C GLU A 346 -21.76 -29.91 24.22
N GLY A 347 -21.81 -28.82 24.98
CA GLY A 347 -20.75 -28.48 25.91
C GLY A 347 -21.11 -27.31 26.81
N ARG A 348 -20.37 -27.19 27.91
CA ARG A 348 -20.54 -26.05 28.82
C ARG A 348 -20.18 -24.76 28.13
N GLU A 349 -20.88 -23.70 28.53
CA GLU A 349 -20.59 -22.37 28.04
C GLU A 349 -19.16 -21.96 28.38
N ILE A 350 -18.40 -21.56 27.37
CA ILE A 350 -17.05 -21.04 27.53
C ILE A 350 -17.16 -19.53 27.74
N PRO A 351 -16.64 -18.97 28.86
CA PRO A 351 -16.66 -17.53 29.10
C PRO A 351 -16.03 -16.75 27.95
N GLU A 352 -16.59 -15.61 27.59
CA GLU A 352 -16.17 -14.83 26.41
C GLU A 352 -14.68 -14.45 26.47
N GLU A 353 -14.16 -14.15 27.67
CA GLU A 353 -12.75 -13.87 27.90
C GLU A 353 -11.86 -15.05 27.50
N GLN A 354 -12.27 -16.29 27.83
CA GLN A 354 -11.50 -17.50 27.55
C GLN A 354 -11.54 -17.90 26.06
N ARG A 355 -12.62 -17.55 25.33
CA ARG A 355 -12.78 -17.90 23.90
C ARG A 355 -11.62 -17.43 23.03
N LYS A 356 -11.01 -16.29 23.35
CA LYS A 356 -9.85 -15.75 22.61
C LYS A 356 -8.57 -16.53 22.89
N HIS A 357 -8.42 -17.04 24.11
CA HIS A 357 -7.24 -17.76 24.57
C HIS A 357 -7.24 -19.25 24.14
N LEU A 358 -8.39 -19.83 23.77
CA LEU A 358 -8.47 -21.22 23.28
C LEU A 358 -7.54 -21.54 22.10
N PHE A 359 -7.16 -20.53 21.32
CA PHE A 359 -6.27 -20.68 20.17
C PHE A 359 -4.81 -20.30 20.49
N GLU A 360 -4.49 -20.07 21.76
CA GLU A 360 -3.11 -19.85 22.22
C GLU A 360 -2.40 -21.18 22.45
N ARG A 361 -1.07 -21.16 22.33
CA ARG A 361 -0.24 -22.34 22.51
C ARG A 361 -0.28 -22.79 23.96
N PHE A 362 -0.43 -24.09 24.16
CA PHE A 362 -0.49 -24.71 25.49
C PHE A 362 -1.68 -24.29 26.35
N TYR A 363 -2.62 -23.50 25.79
CA TYR A 363 -3.79 -23.09 26.54
C TYR A 363 -4.72 -24.29 26.75
N ARG A 364 -5.11 -24.49 28.00
CA ARG A 364 -6.12 -25.45 28.44
C ARG A 364 -6.93 -24.79 29.55
N SER A 365 -8.24 -24.91 29.49
CA SER A 365 -9.10 -24.50 30.60
C SER A 365 -8.79 -25.37 31.84
N ASP A 366 -8.92 -24.80 33.04
CA ASP A 366 -8.53 -25.49 34.29
C ASP A 366 -9.25 -26.83 34.49
N GLN A 367 -10.44 -27.00 33.91
CA GLN A 367 -11.23 -28.24 33.96
C GLN A 367 -10.73 -29.33 32.99
N ALA A 368 -10.02 -28.97 31.92
CA ALA A 368 -9.46 -29.93 30.95
C ALA A 368 -8.11 -30.51 31.41
N ARG A 369 -7.50 -29.99 32.48
CA ARG A 369 -6.16 -30.39 32.94
C ARG A 369 -6.10 -31.80 33.53
N ALA A 370 -7.23 -32.33 34.00
CA ALA A 370 -7.28 -33.57 34.78
C ALA A 370 -7.58 -34.84 33.96
N ALA A 371 -7.92 -34.73 32.67
CA ALA A 371 -8.65 -35.80 31.98
C ALA A 371 -8.08 -36.30 30.63
N GLU A 372 -6.98 -35.77 30.10
CA GLU A 372 -6.59 -36.12 28.72
C GLU A 372 -5.11 -36.46 28.54
N ASP A 373 -4.89 -37.73 28.16
CA ASP A 373 -3.63 -38.29 27.68
C ASP A 373 -3.30 -37.76 26.28
N GLY A 374 -2.10 -37.17 26.12
CA GLY A 374 -1.54 -36.79 24.81
C GLY A 374 -1.93 -35.42 24.24
N HIS A 375 -2.75 -34.61 24.93
CA HIS A 375 -3.26 -33.33 24.43
C HIS A 375 -2.67 -32.14 25.17
N TYR A 376 -1.76 -31.43 24.48
CA TYR A 376 -0.93 -30.39 25.08
C TYR A 376 -1.44 -28.97 24.85
N GLY A 377 -2.69 -28.80 24.38
CA GLY A 377 -3.21 -27.47 24.02
C GLY A 377 -2.58 -26.86 22.76
N LEU A 378 -2.09 -27.70 21.84
CA LEU A 378 -1.48 -27.25 20.58
C LEU A 378 -2.43 -27.39 19.38
N GLY A 379 -3.42 -28.29 19.43
CA GLY A 379 -4.33 -28.56 18.31
C GLY A 379 -5.02 -27.30 17.75
N LEU A 380 -5.75 -26.56 18.59
CA LEU A 380 -6.46 -25.35 18.14
C LEU A 380 -5.51 -24.22 17.70
N ALA A 381 -4.30 -24.15 18.26
CA ALA A 381 -3.26 -23.24 17.79
C ALA A 381 -2.77 -23.62 16.38
N ILE A 382 -2.58 -24.92 16.10
CA ILE A 382 -2.25 -25.45 14.76
C ILE A 382 -3.40 -25.14 13.79
N ALA A 383 -4.65 -25.40 14.18
CA ALA A 383 -5.83 -25.10 13.37
C ALA A 383 -5.91 -23.61 12.99
N LYS A 384 -5.64 -22.71 13.95
CA LYS A 384 -5.56 -21.27 13.72
C LYS A 384 -4.44 -20.92 12.74
N ALA A 385 -3.24 -21.47 12.91
CA ALA A 385 -2.12 -21.24 12.01
C ALA A 385 -2.44 -21.69 10.58
N ILE A 386 -3.03 -22.88 10.41
CA ILE A 386 -3.45 -23.40 9.11
C ILE A 386 -4.50 -22.49 8.46
N ALA A 387 -5.55 -22.11 9.20
CA ALA A 387 -6.59 -21.21 8.69
C ALA A 387 -6.01 -19.87 8.22
N GLN A 388 -5.09 -19.28 9.00
CA GLN A 388 -4.41 -18.03 8.65
C GLN A 388 -3.51 -18.18 7.42
N THR A 389 -2.75 -19.27 7.30
CA THR A 389 -1.95 -19.61 6.12
C THR A 389 -2.80 -19.69 4.86
N HIS A 390 -4.05 -20.13 5.00
CA HIS A 390 -5.07 -20.17 3.93
C HIS A 390 -5.86 -18.87 3.76
N LYS A 391 -5.43 -17.76 4.38
CA LYS A 391 -6.10 -16.45 4.38
C LYS A 391 -7.53 -16.49 4.93
N GLY A 392 -7.81 -17.47 5.77
CA GLY A 392 -9.06 -17.66 6.48
C GLY A 392 -9.00 -17.20 7.93
N SER A 393 -10.03 -17.59 8.68
CA SER A 393 -10.14 -17.32 10.12
C SER A 393 -10.78 -18.50 10.84
N ILE A 394 -10.39 -18.73 12.09
CA ILE A 394 -11.06 -19.65 13.00
C ILE A 394 -11.67 -18.87 14.18
N GLN A 395 -12.86 -19.27 14.62
CA GLN A 395 -13.58 -18.68 15.74
C GLN A 395 -14.30 -19.77 16.53
N VAL A 396 -14.62 -19.48 17.79
CA VAL A 396 -15.53 -20.30 18.59
C VAL A 396 -16.78 -19.49 18.93
N GLN A 397 -17.93 -20.14 18.95
CA GLN A 397 -19.20 -19.58 19.39
C GLN A 397 -19.83 -20.54 20.38
N CYS A 398 -20.38 -20.02 21.47
CA CYS A 398 -21.23 -20.81 22.37
C CYS A 398 -22.65 -20.28 22.26
N ARG A 399 -23.61 -21.16 21.96
CA ARG A 399 -25.02 -20.80 21.81
C ARG A 399 -25.90 -21.98 22.20
N ASP A 400 -26.91 -21.73 23.03
CA ASP A 400 -27.96 -22.70 23.37
C ASP A 400 -27.41 -24.05 23.90
N GLY A 401 -26.30 -24.02 24.68
CA GLY A 401 -25.64 -25.22 25.20
C GLY A 401 -24.71 -25.94 24.22
N MET A 402 -24.50 -25.38 23.02
CA MET A 402 -23.57 -25.89 22.01
C MET A 402 -22.30 -25.06 21.98
N VAL A 403 -21.17 -25.73 21.77
CA VAL A 403 -19.87 -25.11 21.43
C VAL A 403 -19.61 -25.39 19.96
N ILE A 404 -19.42 -24.33 19.18
CA ILE A 404 -19.28 -24.38 17.72
C ILE A 404 -17.94 -23.76 17.34
N PHE A 405 -17.05 -24.57 16.77
CA PHE A 405 -15.82 -24.08 16.14
C PHE A 405 -16.09 -23.83 14.66
N LEU A 406 -15.81 -22.62 14.18
CA LEU A 406 -16.06 -22.21 12.81
C LEU A 406 -14.76 -21.78 12.13
N VAL A 407 -14.43 -22.41 11.02
CA VAL A 407 -13.36 -22.01 10.10
C VAL A 407 -13.98 -21.42 8.84
N LYS A 408 -13.52 -20.24 8.47
CA LYS A 408 -13.89 -19.57 7.21
C LYS A 408 -12.69 -19.52 6.29
N LEU A 409 -12.79 -20.13 5.11
CA LEU A 409 -11.77 -20.10 4.06
C LEU A 409 -12.29 -19.34 2.84
N PRO A 410 -11.47 -18.52 2.15
CA PRO A 410 -11.89 -17.85 0.93
C PRO A 410 -12.11 -18.89 -0.18
N LEU A 411 -13.25 -18.79 -0.88
CA LEU A 411 -13.53 -19.62 -2.04
C LEU A 411 -12.55 -19.32 -3.17
N GLN A 412 -12.27 -20.33 -3.98
CA GLN A 412 -11.56 -20.12 -5.23
C GLN A 412 -12.40 -19.26 -6.17
N LYS A 413 -11.88 -18.10 -6.59
CA LYS A 413 -12.54 -17.25 -7.60
C LYS A 413 -12.30 -17.84 -8.99
N GLY A 414 -13.36 -18.35 -9.62
CA GLY A 414 -13.46 -18.55 -11.07
C GLY A 414 -12.42 -19.48 -11.70
N ASN A 415 -12.66 -20.78 -11.59
CA ASN A 415 -12.47 -21.83 -12.61
C ASN A 415 -12.64 -23.16 -11.87
N THR A 416 -13.89 -23.60 -11.73
CA THR A 416 -14.13 -25.03 -11.54
C THR A 416 -13.54 -25.73 -12.76
N PRO A 417 -12.64 -26.71 -12.59
CA PRO A 417 -12.27 -27.56 -13.72
C PRO A 417 -13.58 -28.18 -14.22
N LYS A 418 -13.91 -27.93 -15.50
CA LYS A 418 -15.01 -28.65 -16.15
C LYS A 418 -14.68 -30.14 -16.03
N SER A 419 -15.60 -30.89 -15.43
CA SER A 419 -15.59 -32.35 -15.31
C SER A 419 -15.23 -33.03 -16.62
#